data_AF-A0A651HJ62-F1
#
_entry.id   AF-A0A651HJ62-F1
#
_cell.length_a   1.000
_cell.length_b   1.000
_cell.length_c   1.000
_cell.angle_alpha   90.00
_cell.angle_beta   90.00
_cell.angle_gamma   90.00
#
_symmetry.space_group_name_H-M   'P 1'
#
loop_
_entity.id
_entity.type
_entity.pdbx_description
1 polymer ?
#
loop_
_entity_poly.entity_id
_entity_poly.type
_entity_poly.pdbx_seq_one_letter_code
_entity_poly.pdbx_strand_id
1 'polypeptide(L)'
;FGEIWRESPVFQSLRHGEPGGKCGRCEFREVCGGCRARAYAETGDLLGPDDSCAWEPTGEEAVVEPPGALTYGAAHQATLTWTPGARKKMDRVPSFVRGVVMARVETFARERGHLQVDEEVMAQVRREMPVDFSKRLPFFLRRGEEA
;
A
#
# COMPACT_ATOMS: atom_id res chain seq x y z
N PHE A 1 -2.02 25.99 0.71
CA PHE A 1 -2.24 24.60 1.18
C PHE A 1 -1.23 23.61 0.59
N GLY A 2 -1.11 23.49 -0.74
CA GLY A 2 -0.19 22.52 -1.35
C GLY A 2 1.29 22.71 -0.99
N GLU A 3 1.75 23.95 -0.86
CA GLU A 3 3.09 24.30 -0.37
C GLU A 3 3.31 23.76 1.05
N ILE A 4 2.46 24.12 2.02
CA ILE A 4 2.52 23.59 3.40
C ILE A 4 2.55 22.05 3.39
N TRP A 5 1.66 21.40 2.65
CA TRP A 5 1.60 19.93 2.58
C TRP A 5 2.92 19.32 2.09
N ARG A 6 3.56 19.94 1.09
CA ARG A 6 4.79 19.44 0.48
C ARG A 6 6.04 19.85 1.24
N GLU A 7 6.11 21.05 1.78
CA GLU A 7 7.37 21.69 2.19
C GLU A 7 7.46 21.94 3.69
N SER A 8 6.35 21.85 4.43
CA SER A 8 6.38 22.02 5.89
C SER A 8 7.36 21.03 6.54
N PRO A 9 8.25 21.50 7.43
CA PRO A 9 9.15 20.63 8.19
C PRO A 9 8.40 19.52 8.94
N VAL A 10 7.21 19.81 9.49
CA VAL A 10 6.38 18.82 10.19
C VAL A 10 5.97 17.67 9.26
N PHE A 11 5.48 17.98 8.06
CA PHE A 11 5.07 16.94 7.11
C PHE A 11 6.26 16.20 6.49
N GLN A 12 7.41 16.86 6.38
CA GLN A 12 8.67 16.22 5.98
C GLN A 12 9.13 15.22 7.05
N SER A 13 9.14 15.61 8.33
CA SER A 13 9.45 14.73 9.45
C SER A 13 8.49 13.54 9.55
N LEU A 14 7.18 13.74 9.33
CA LEU A 14 6.22 12.62 9.37
C LEU A 14 6.34 11.65 8.17
N ARG A 15 6.91 12.08 7.03
CA ARG A 15 7.09 11.23 5.84
C ARG A 15 8.44 10.52 5.80
N HIS A 16 9.48 11.15 6.34
CA HIS A 16 10.87 10.72 6.15
C HIS A 16 11.65 10.62 7.46
N GLY A 17 11.10 11.08 8.58
CA GLY A 17 11.72 10.97 9.89
C GLY A 17 11.59 9.57 10.47
N GLU A 18 12.57 9.18 11.26
CA GLU A 18 12.56 7.90 11.97
C GLU A 18 11.92 8.07 13.35
N PRO A 19 11.02 7.18 13.76
CA PRO A 19 10.53 7.15 15.13
C PRO A 19 11.67 6.89 16.12
N GLY A 20 11.59 7.49 17.29
CA GLY A 20 12.51 7.31 18.40
C GLY A 20 12.03 6.24 19.39
N GLY A 21 12.86 5.99 20.40
CA GLY A 21 12.56 5.08 21.51
C GLY A 21 12.22 3.66 21.04
N LYS A 22 11.18 3.06 21.62
CA LYS A 22 10.73 1.70 21.27
C LYS A 22 10.30 1.57 19.81
N CYS A 23 9.65 2.60 19.25
CA CYS A 23 9.22 2.57 17.86
C CYS A 23 10.39 2.57 16.87
N GLY A 24 11.51 3.22 17.20
CA GLY A 24 12.70 3.27 16.33
C GLY A 24 13.50 1.99 16.25
N ARG A 25 13.48 1.18 17.32
CA ARG A 25 14.10 -0.15 17.34
C ARG A 25 13.13 -1.28 16.98
N CYS A 26 11.86 -0.97 16.74
CA CYS A 26 10.85 -1.96 16.40
C CYS A 26 11.09 -2.52 15.00
N GLU A 27 10.96 -3.82 14.84
CA GLU A 27 10.95 -4.51 13.56
C GLU A 27 9.87 -3.97 12.62
N PHE A 28 8.77 -3.42 13.15
CA PHE A 28 7.68 -2.84 12.36
C PHE A 28 7.84 -1.33 12.07
N ARG A 29 9.00 -0.73 12.33
CA ARG A 29 9.20 0.73 12.23
C ARG A 29 8.88 1.32 10.85
N GLU A 30 9.09 0.56 9.77
CA GLU A 30 8.82 1.00 8.38
C GLU A 30 7.35 0.87 7.97
N VAL A 31 6.57 0.05 8.68
CA VAL A 31 5.16 -0.25 8.31
C VAL A 31 4.17 0.41 9.28
N CYS A 32 4.51 0.47 10.57
CA CYS A 32 3.65 0.99 11.63
C CYS A 32 4.23 2.27 12.24
N GLY A 33 5.47 2.23 12.74
CA GLY A 33 6.14 3.37 13.38
C GLY A 33 5.49 3.90 14.67
N GLY A 34 4.37 3.34 15.14
CA GLY A 34 3.61 3.80 16.32
C GLY A 34 2.79 5.08 16.11
N CYS A 35 1.90 5.40 17.05
CA CYS A 35 1.00 6.55 16.95
C CYS A 35 1.72 7.89 17.17
N ARG A 36 2.06 8.58 16.09
CA ARG A 36 2.73 9.90 16.12
C ARG A 36 1.90 10.98 16.83
N ALA A 37 0.57 10.87 16.77
CA ALA A 37 -0.33 11.78 17.46
C ALA A 37 -0.23 11.64 18.99
N ARG A 38 -0.12 10.41 19.50
CA ARG A 38 0.06 10.15 20.95
C ARG A 38 1.44 10.57 21.41
N ALA A 39 2.48 10.19 20.67
CA ALA A 39 3.86 10.61 20.95
C ALA A 39 3.94 12.12 21.18
N TYR A 40 3.35 12.91 20.27
CA TYR A 40 3.32 14.37 20.40
C TYR A 40 2.45 14.86 21.57
N ALA A 41 1.27 14.28 21.77
CA ALA A 41 0.36 14.70 22.84
C ALA A 41 0.96 14.45 24.24
N GLU A 42 1.76 13.40 24.41
CA GLU A 42 2.33 13.01 25.70
C GLU A 42 3.69 13.66 25.96
N THR A 43 4.53 13.78 24.94
CA THR A 43 5.94 14.20 25.10
C THR A 43 6.27 15.54 24.46
N GLY A 44 5.42 16.05 23.56
CA GLY A 44 5.74 17.18 22.70
C GLY A 44 6.65 16.85 21.52
N ASP A 45 7.08 15.59 21.38
CA ASP A 45 7.91 15.12 20.26
C ASP A 45 7.09 14.25 19.29
N LEU A 46 6.93 14.73 18.05
CA LEU A 46 6.24 14.00 16.98
C LEU A 46 6.93 12.69 16.61
N LEU A 47 8.25 12.63 16.75
CA LEU A 47 9.06 11.47 16.46
C LEU A 47 9.36 10.67 17.74
N GLY A 48 8.82 11.03 18.90
CA GLY A 48 9.00 10.30 20.15
C GLY A 48 8.40 8.88 20.16
N PRO A 49 8.59 8.09 21.21
CA PRO A 49 7.95 6.78 21.31
C PRO A 49 6.42 6.89 21.45
N ASP A 50 5.72 5.85 21.01
CA ASP A 50 4.31 5.62 21.39
C ASP A 50 4.28 4.64 22.55
N ASP A 51 4.27 5.17 23.78
CA ASP A 51 4.31 4.39 25.01
C ASP A 51 2.99 3.65 25.29
N SER A 52 1.92 4.01 24.59
CA SER A 52 0.63 3.29 24.67
C SER A 52 0.65 1.94 23.95
N CYS A 53 1.62 1.71 23.07
CA CYS A 53 1.74 0.47 22.32
C CYS A 53 2.11 -0.70 23.24
N ALA A 54 1.28 -1.75 23.25
CA ALA A 54 1.49 -2.95 24.07
C ALA A 54 2.66 -3.83 23.58
N TRP A 55 3.11 -3.64 22.33
CA TRP A 55 4.25 -4.38 21.79
C TRP A 55 5.56 -3.83 22.36
N GLU A 56 6.43 -4.72 22.84
CA GLU A 56 7.76 -4.36 23.32
C GLU A 56 8.84 -5.02 22.44
N PRO A 57 9.50 -4.25 21.56
CA PRO A 57 10.46 -4.79 20.62
C PRO A 57 11.81 -5.06 21.28
N THR A 58 12.42 -6.19 20.93
CA THR A 58 13.77 -6.58 21.36
C THR A 58 14.85 -5.70 20.72
N GLY A 59 14.60 -5.20 19.50
CA GLY A 59 15.59 -4.46 18.70
C GLY A 59 16.57 -5.34 17.93
N GLU A 60 16.43 -6.66 18.02
CA GLU A 60 17.32 -7.64 17.37
C GLU A 60 16.70 -8.25 16.10
N GLU A 61 15.38 -8.21 16.01
CA GLU A 61 14.62 -8.73 14.88
C GLU A 61 14.85 -7.90 13.60
N ALA A 62 14.84 -8.58 12.46
CA ALA A 62 14.96 -7.92 11.17
C ALA A 62 13.75 -7.01 10.90
N VAL A 63 14.01 -5.83 10.35
CA VAL A 63 12.95 -4.88 9.98
C VAL A 63 12.03 -5.51 8.94
N VAL A 64 10.73 -5.47 9.20
CA VAL A 64 9.69 -5.88 8.27
C VAL A 64 9.62 -4.86 7.15
N GLU A 65 10.06 -5.28 5.97
CA GLU A 65 9.95 -4.46 4.77
C GLU A 65 8.47 -4.28 4.37
N PRO A 66 8.04 -3.06 4.02
CA PRO A 66 6.71 -2.85 3.49
C PRO A 66 6.54 -3.65 2.19
N PRO A 67 5.36 -4.23 1.91
CA PRO A 67 5.10 -4.86 0.63
C PRO A 67 5.38 -3.84 -0.49
N GLY A 68 6.13 -4.28 -1.50
CA GLY A 68 6.70 -3.41 -2.54
C GLY A 68 5.72 -2.37 -3.09
N ALA A 69 6.24 -1.15 -3.28
CA ALA A 69 5.51 0.08 -3.53
C ALA A 69 4.69 0.07 -4.84
N LEU A 70 3.50 -0.52 -4.80
CA LEU A 70 2.44 -0.19 -5.75
C LEU A 70 1.74 1.08 -5.29
N THR A 71 2.42 2.20 -5.51
CA THR A 71 1.91 3.52 -5.14
C THR A 71 0.95 4.02 -6.21
N TYR A 72 -0.21 4.50 -5.78
CA TYR A 72 -1.12 5.24 -6.65
C TYR A 72 -0.39 6.46 -7.25
N GLY A 73 -0.51 6.65 -8.55
CA GLY A 73 0.13 7.73 -9.29
C GLY A 73 1.52 7.40 -9.82
N ALA A 74 2.17 6.33 -9.34
CA ALA A 74 3.42 5.87 -9.92
C ALA A 74 3.18 5.23 -11.30
N ALA A 75 4.09 5.51 -12.23
CA ALA A 75 4.10 4.81 -13.51
C ALA A 75 4.54 3.36 -13.29
N HIS A 76 3.84 2.41 -13.92
CA HIS A 76 4.24 1.00 -13.88
C HIS A 76 5.21 0.70 -15.01
N GLN A 77 6.34 0.08 -14.67
CA GLN A 77 7.27 -0.48 -15.65
C GLN A 77 6.81 -1.90 -15.98
N ALA A 78 6.21 -2.07 -17.14
CA ALA A 78 5.73 -3.37 -17.59
C ALA A 78 6.89 -4.36 -17.70
N THR A 79 6.81 -5.46 -16.96
CA THR A 79 7.80 -6.54 -17.00
C THR A 79 7.43 -7.63 -18.00
N LEU A 80 6.15 -7.75 -18.34
CA LEU A 80 5.68 -8.64 -19.41
C LEU A 80 5.44 -7.85 -20.70
N THR A 81 5.41 -8.57 -21.83
CA THR A 81 4.99 -7.99 -23.10
C THR A 81 3.47 -7.81 -23.10
N TRP A 82 2.98 -6.61 -23.43
CA TRP A 82 1.55 -6.33 -23.57
C TRP A 82 1.17 -6.19 -25.03
N THR A 83 0.10 -6.86 -25.46
CA THR A 83 -0.42 -6.67 -26.82
C THR A 83 -0.99 -5.26 -26.99
N PRO A 84 -1.02 -4.70 -28.22
CA PRO A 84 -1.61 -3.39 -28.47
C PRO A 84 -3.07 -3.29 -28.00
N GLY A 85 -3.86 -4.37 -28.17
CA GLY A 85 -5.24 -4.41 -27.72
C GLY A 85 -5.39 -4.46 -26.20
N ALA A 86 -4.54 -5.20 -25.49
CA ALA A 86 -4.49 -5.18 -24.03
C ALA A 86 -4.08 -3.79 -23.50
N ARG A 87 -3.06 -3.16 -24.11
CA ARG A 87 -2.59 -1.82 -23.72
C ARG A 87 -3.66 -0.75 -23.89
N LYS A 88 -4.41 -0.79 -25.01
CA LYS A 88 -5.53 0.13 -25.25
C LYS A 88 -6.64 0.03 -24.20
N LYS A 89 -6.82 -1.14 -23.57
CA LYS A 89 -7.78 -1.29 -22.46
C LYS A 89 -7.32 -0.56 -21.19
N MET A 90 -6.01 -0.36 -20.98
CA MET A 90 -5.45 0.38 -19.83
C MET A 90 -5.66 1.89 -19.93
N ASP A 91 -5.89 2.43 -21.14
CA ASP A 91 -6.16 3.86 -21.31
C ASP A 91 -7.47 4.30 -20.62
N ARG A 92 -8.42 3.38 -20.47
CA ARG A 92 -9.67 3.60 -19.73
C ARG A 92 -9.48 3.64 -18.22
N VAL A 93 -8.35 3.16 -17.72
CA VAL A 93 -8.03 3.20 -16.29
C VAL A 93 -7.52 4.61 -15.95
N PRO A 94 -8.06 5.28 -14.92
CA PRO A 94 -7.57 6.58 -14.48
C PRO A 94 -6.06 6.56 -14.21
N SER A 95 -5.37 7.64 -14.56
CA SER A 95 -3.91 7.71 -14.51
C SER A 95 -3.34 7.32 -13.14
N PHE A 96 -3.96 7.80 -12.06
CA PHE A 96 -3.49 7.55 -10.70
C PHE A 96 -3.63 6.10 -10.21
N VAL A 97 -4.47 5.26 -10.83
CA VAL A 97 -4.58 3.82 -10.48
C VAL A 97 -4.04 2.91 -11.57
N ARG A 98 -3.71 3.45 -12.75
CA ARG A 98 -3.29 2.66 -13.92
C ARG A 98 -2.08 1.79 -13.61
N GLY A 99 -1.06 2.33 -12.94
CA GLY A 99 0.11 1.56 -12.56
C GLY A 99 -0.24 0.39 -11.64
N VAL A 100 -1.13 0.62 -10.67
CA VAL A 100 -1.62 -0.40 -9.75
C VAL A 100 -2.34 -1.54 -10.47
N VAL A 101 -3.22 -1.19 -11.42
CA VAL A 101 -3.94 -2.18 -12.23
C VAL A 101 -2.99 -2.98 -13.11
N MET A 102 -2.04 -2.31 -13.78
CA MET A 102 -1.08 -2.99 -14.66
C MET A 102 -0.24 -4.01 -13.91
N ALA A 103 0.33 -3.64 -12.75
CA ALA A 103 1.12 -4.58 -11.97
C ALA A 103 0.31 -5.78 -11.48
N ARG A 104 -0.94 -5.55 -11.05
CA ARG A 104 -1.83 -6.63 -10.59
C ARG A 104 -2.16 -7.60 -11.72
N VAL A 105 -2.38 -7.10 -12.93
CA VAL A 105 -2.57 -7.92 -14.13
C VAL A 105 -1.30 -8.71 -14.45
N GLU A 106 -0.11 -8.11 -14.37
CA GLU A 106 1.14 -8.83 -14.60
C GLU A 106 1.42 -9.90 -13.55
N THR A 107 1.13 -9.63 -12.27
CA THR A 107 1.21 -10.64 -11.21
C THR A 107 0.28 -11.81 -11.51
N PHE A 108 -0.99 -11.53 -11.86
CA PHE A 108 -1.95 -12.57 -12.25
C PHE A 108 -1.44 -13.40 -13.44
N ALA A 109 -0.91 -12.73 -14.46
CA ALA A 109 -0.37 -13.38 -15.66
C ALA A 109 0.81 -14.30 -15.30
N ARG A 110 1.78 -13.81 -14.51
CA ARG A 110 2.95 -14.57 -14.06
C ARG A 110 2.57 -15.80 -13.23
N GLU A 111 1.67 -15.63 -12.26
CA GLU A 111 1.21 -16.73 -11.39
C GLU A 111 0.52 -17.86 -12.17
N ARG A 112 -0.07 -17.54 -13.33
CA ARG A 112 -0.70 -18.52 -14.23
C ARG A 112 0.19 -18.96 -15.39
N GLY A 113 1.46 -18.56 -15.38
CA GLY A 113 2.44 -18.97 -16.40
C GLY A 113 2.29 -18.29 -17.76
N HIS A 114 1.54 -17.18 -17.85
CA HIS A 114 1.46 -16.41 -19.09
C HIS A 114 2.74 -15.59 -19.29
N LEU A 115 3.29 -15.67 -20.51
CA LEU A 115 4.50 -14.92 -20.91
C LEU A 115 4.18 -13.52 -21.47
N GLN A 116 2.92 -13.25 -21.77
CA GLN A 116 2.44 -11.97 -22.30
C GLN A 116 1.05 -11.65 -21.74
N VAL A 117 0.72 -10.37 -21.67
CA VAL A 117 -0.62 -9.89 -21.34
C VAL A 117 -1.34 -9.56 -22.64
N ASP A 118 -2.20 -10.49 -23.08
CA ASP A 118 -3.07 -10.35 -24.24
C ASP A 118 -4.53 -10.13 -23.85
N GLU A 119 -5.40 -10.06 -24.86
CA GLU A 119 -6.82 -9.82 -24.66
C GLU A 119 -7.53 -10.92 -23.88
N GLU A 120 -7.04 -12.16 -23.93
CA GLU A 120 -7.60 -13.31 -23.21
C GLU A 120 -7.19 -13.27 -21.74
N VAL A 121 -5.92 -12.99 -21.42
CA VAL A 121 -5.48 -12.74 -20.04
C VAL A 121 -6.30 -11.60 -19.42
N MET A 122 -6.51 -10.52 -20.16
CA MET A 122 -7.34 -9.40 -19.72
C MET A 122 -8.81 -9.79 -19.48
N ALA A 123 -9.35 -10.74 -20.24
CA ALA A 123 -10.69 -11.26 -20.04
C ALA A 123 -10.75 -12.17 -18.80
N GLN A 124 -9.75 -13.03 -18.60
CA GLN A 124 -9.59 -13.87 -17.41
C GLN A 124 -9.53 -13.06 -16.13
N VAL A 125 -8.70 -12.00 -16.09
CA VAL A 125 -8.61 -11.10 -14.93
C VAL A 125 -9.98 -10.53 -14.57
N ARG A 126 -10.78 -10.10 -15.56
CA ARG A 126 -12.13 -9.56 -15.28
C ARG A 126 -13.11 -10.61 -14.76
N ARG A 127 -12.98 -11.87 -15.20
CA ARG A 127 -13.84 -12.98 -14.75
C ARG A 127 -13.47 -13.45 -13.34
N GLU A 128 -12.18 -13.61 -13.08
CA GLU A 128 -11.67 -14.24 -11.86
C GLU A 128 -11.36 -13.25 -10.73
N MET A 129 -11.09 -11.98 -11.07
CA MET A 129 -10.85 -10.91 -10.11
C MET A 129 -11.87 -9.77 -10.30
N PRO A 130 -13.18 -10.04 -10.13
CA PRO A 130 -14.16 -8.98 -10.18
C PRO A 130 -13.90 -7.99 -9.03
N VAL A 131 -13.70 -6.72 -9.37
CA VAL A 131 -13.71 -5.65 -8.37
C VAL A 131 -15.17 -5.44 -7.98
N ASP A 132 -15.57 -6.09 -6.89
CA ASP A 132 -16.92 -5.98 -6.35
C ASP A 132 -17.09 -4.63 -5.64
N PHE A 133 -17.57 -3.63 -6.37
CA PHE A 133 -17.90 -2.33 -5.80
C PHE A 133 -19.18 -2.35 -4.94
N SER A 134 -19.90 -3.49 -4.89
CA SER A 134 -21.12 -3.68 -4.09
C SER A 134 -20.85 -4.18 -2.67
N LYS A 135 -19.68 -4.78 -2.41
CA LYS A 135 -19.20 -5.19 -1.07
C LYS A 135 -18.68 -4.03 -0.20
N ARG A 136 -19.33 -2.87 -0.25
CA ARG A 136 -19.10 -1.73 0.68
C ARG A 136 -19.75 -1.94 2.04
N LEU A 137 -19.60 -3.12 2.65
CA LEU A 137 -19.90 -3.27 4.06
C LEU A 137 -18.57 -3.35 4.82
N PRO A 138 -18.23 -2.31 5.60
CA PRO A 138 -17.20 -2.42 6.62
C PRO A 138 -17.36 -3.72 7.40
N PHE A 139 -16.24 -4.32 7.83
CA PHE A 139 -16.23 -5.66 8.44
C PHE A 139 -17.23 -5.84 9.60
N PHE A 140 -17.58 -4.76 10.31
CA PHE A 140 -18.55 -4.74 11.41
C PHE A 140 -20.03 -4.76 10.98
N LEU A 141 -20.33 -4.65 9.67
CA LEU A 141 -21.67 -4.82 9.08
C LEU A 141 -21.84 -6.16 8.37
N ARG A 142 -20.84 -7.07 8.43
CA ARG A 142 -21.06 -8.50 8.16
C ARG A 142 -21.86 -9.07 9.32
N ARG A 143 -23.20 -9.09 9.20
CA ARG A 143 -24.04 -9.88 10.12
C ARG A 143 -23.64 -11.34 10.00
N GLY A 144 -23.45 -11.99 11.14
CA GLY A 144 -23.10 -13.40 11.23
C GLY A 144 -24.11 -14.27 10.49
N GLU A 145 -23.60 -14.99 9.49
CA GLU A 145 -24.17 -16.24 9.01
C GLU A 145 -23.24 -17.34 9.52
N GLU A 146 -23.35 -17.63 10.82
CA GLU A 146 -22.99 -18.95 11.34
C GLU A 146 -24.32 -19.70 11.49
N ALA A 147 -24.42 -20.79 10.73
CA ALA A 147 -25.43 -21.83 10.87
C ALA A 147 -25.17 -22.66 12.13
#